data_AF-A0A1B6K171-F1
#
_entry.id   AF-A0A1B6K171-F1
#
_cell.length_a   1.000
_cell.length_b   1.000
_cell.length_c   1.000
_cell.angle_alpha   90.00
_cell.angle_beta   90.00
_cell.angle_gamma   90.00
#
_symmetry.space_group_name_H-M   'P 1'
#
loop_
_entity.id
_entity.type
_entity.pdbx_description
1 polymer ?
#
loop_
_entity_poly.entity_id
_entity_poly.type
_entity_poly.pdbx_seq_one_letter_code
_entity_poly.pdbx_strand_id
1 'polypeptide(L)'
;MSVKRKRTFVTIEQRLKALERLDKGESVQNICRELGVGKSTVNDWRRNRKSIETFCTQIETDKVLASRCTLKKPNNELVDDALWLWFLQERRRGTPMSGPILQEKAVILHNKLQEKGTFVASNG
;
A
#
# COMPACT_ATOMS: atom_id res chain seq x y z
N MET A 1 34.69 -7.10 0.98
CA MET A 1 33.60 -6.59 1.86
C MET A 1 32.43 -6.18 0.98
N SER A 2 31.30 -6.90 1.03
CA SER A 2 30.11 -6.55 0.24
C SER A 2 29.40 -5.36 0.90
N VAL A 3 29.34 -4.21 0.21
CA VAL A 3 28.66 -3.02 0.72
C VAL A 3 27.16 -3.30 0.78
N LYS A 4 26.53 -3.08 1.94
CA LYS A 4 25.09 -3.23 2.13
C LYS A 4 24.36 -2.29 1.16
N ARG A 5 23.62 -2.85 0.20
CA ARG A 5 22.84 -2.03 -0.75
C ARG A 5 21.79 -1.20 -0.01
N LYS A 6 21.69 0.08 -0.37
CA LYS A 6 20.61 0.95 0.07
C LYS A 6 19.27 0.40 -0.45
N ARG A 7 18.23 0.45 0.39
CA ARG A 7 16.88 0.04 -0.01
C ARG A 7 16.34 1.03 -1.04
N THR A 8 15.96 0.52 -2.20
CA THR A 8 15.26 1.28 -3.24
C THR A 8 13.75 1.07 -3.09
N PHE A 9 13.01 2.17 -3.18
CA PHE A 9 11.55 2.15 -3.16
C PHE A 9 11.07 2.22 -4.61
N VAL A 10 10.36 1.17 -5.02
CA VAL A 10 9.78 1.05 -6.37
C VAL A 10 8.27 0.97 -6.22
N THR A 11 7.58 1.85 -6.93
CA THR A 11 6.12 2.00 -6.90
C THR A 11 5.44 0.80 -7.56
N ILE A 12 4.16 0.59 -7.28
CA ILE A 12 3.41 -0.51 -7.88
C ILE A 12 3.30 -0.32 -9.39
N GLU A 13 3.11 0.91 -9.85
CA GLU A 13 3.13 1.25 -11.28
C GLU A 13 4.45 0.87 -11.96
N GLN A 14 5.59 1.19 -11.34
CA GLN A 14 6.91 0.84 -11.87
C GLN A 14 7.12 -0.68 -11.93
N ARG A 15 6.58 -1.43 -10.96
CA ARG A 15 6.62 -2.91 -10.99
C ARG A 15 5.79 -3.48 -12.13
N LEU A 16 4.60 -2.92 -12.37
CA LEU A 16 3.75 -3.34 -13.48
C LEU A 16 4.45 -3.09 -14.82
N LYS A 17 5.00 -1.89 -15.03
CA LYS A 17 5.80 -1.56 -16.22
C LYS A 17 7.02 -2.47 -16.38
N ALA A 18 7.68 -2.83 -15.28
CA ALA A 18 8.79 -3.78 -15.32
C ALA A 18 8.35 -5.17 -15.79
N LEU A 19 7.17 -5.64 -15.37
CA LEU A 19 6.61 -6.92 -15.81
C LEU A 19 6.23 -6.91 -17.30
N GLU A 20 5.61 -5.83 -17.78
CA GLU A 20 5.31 -5.66 -19.21
C GLU A 20 6.57 -5.64 -20.08
N ARG A 21 7.65 -5.02 -19.59
CA ARG A 21 8.96 -4.99 -20.27
C ARG A 21 9.61 -6.38 -20.30
N LEU A 22 9.45 -7.17 -19.24
CA LEU A 22 9.89 -8.56 -19.23
C LEU A 22 9.13 -9.40 -20.27
N ASP A 23 7.82 -9.17 -20.45
CA ASP A 23 7.03 -9.88 -21.46
C ASP A 23 7.43 -9.51 -22.88
N LYS A 24 7.85 -8.26 -23.09
CA LYS A 24 8.45 -7.78 -24.36
C LYS A 24 9.85 -8.34 -24.63
N GLY A 25 10.38 -9.18 -23.73
CA GLY A 25 11.67 -9.84 -23.89
C GLY A 25 12.87 -9.02 -23.42
N GLU A 26 12.65 -7.93 -22.68
CA GLU A 26 13.77 -7.14 -22.16
C GLU A 26 14.57 -7.90 -21.10
N SER A 27 15.90 -7.73 -21.12
CA SER A 27 16.77 -8.39 -20.15
C SER A 27 16.51 -7.92 -18.72
N VAL A 28 16.48 -8.88 -17.79
CA VAL A 28 16.36 -8.61 -16.34
C VAL A 28 17.48 -7.68 -15.85
N GLN A 29 18.67 -7.76 -16.44
CA GLN A 29 19.81 -6.89 -16.09
C GLN A 29 19.55 -5.42 -16.41
N ASN A 30 18.91 -5.12 -17.54
CA ASN A 30 18.59 -3.74 -17.90
C ASN A 30 17.58 -3.15 -16.91
N ILE A 31 16.52 -3.89 -16.60
CA ILE A 31 15.49 -3.49 -15.63
C ILE A 31 16.10 -3.28 -14.24
N CYS A 32 17.00 -4.17 -13.80
CA CYS A 32 17.72 -4.03 -12.53
C CYS A 32 18.56 -2.75 -12.48
N ARG A 33 19.27 -2.43 -13.57
CA ARG A 33 20.13 -1.25 -13.66
C ARG A 33 19.32 0.04 -13.63
N GLU A 34 18.21 0.09 -14.37
CA GLU A 34 17.36 1.27 -14.44
C GLU A 34 16.63 1.56 -13.13
N LEU A 35 16.03 0.53 -12.51
CA LEU A 35 15.27 0.68 -11.28
C LEU A 35 16.14 0.60 -10.01
N GLY A 36 17.45 0.34 -10.14
CA GLY A 36 18.36 0.18 -9.02
C GLY A 36 18.00 -0.98 -8.09
N VAL A 37 17.43 -2.06 -8.63
CA VAL A 37 16.98 -3.24 -7.86
C VAL A 37 17.85 -4.46 -8.11
N GLY A 38 17.80 -5.43 -7.20
CA GLY A 38 18.46 -6.72 -7.39
C GLY A 38 17.67 -7.66 -8.30
N LYS A 39 18.36 -8.60 -8.94
CA LYS A 39 17.73 -9.67 -9.74
C LYS A 39 16.68 -10.47 -8.95
N SER A 40 16.95 -10.72 -7.66
CA SER A 40 16.00 -11.39 -6.77
C SER A 40 14.68 -10.63 -6.67
N THR A 41 14.74 -9.30 -6.49
CA THR A 41 13.56 -8.44 -6.42
C THR A 41 12.71 -8.50 -7.69
N VAL A 42 13.35 -8.46 -8.87
CA VAL A 42 12.63 -8.56 -10.15
C VAL A 42 11.99 -9.95 -10.32
N ASN A 43 12.69 -11.01 -9.91
CA ASN A 43 12.14 -12.37 -9.90
C ASN A 43 10.96 -12.50 -8.91
N ASP A 44 11.01 -11.84 -7.76
CA ASP A 44 9.91 -11.81 -6.79
C ASP A 44 8.68 -11.09 -7.36
N TRP A 45 8.86 -10.01 -8.13
CA TRP A 45 7.76 -9.38 -8.86
C TRP A 45 7.14 -10.33 -9.87
N ARG A 46 7.97 -11.08 -10.60
CA ARG A 46 7.49 -12.09 -11.56
C ARG A 46 6.69 -13.19 -10.89
N ARG A 47 7.12 -13.66 -9.71
CA ARG A 47 6.38 -14.65 -8.90
C ARG A 47 5.06 -14.09 -8.38
N ASN A 48 5.06 -12.85 -7.90
CA ASN A 48 3.89 -12.18 -7.33
C ASN A 48 3.07 -11.38 -8.35
N ARG A 49 3.22 -11.69 -9.64
CA ARG A 49 2.62 -10.96 -10.76
C ARG A 49 1.11 -10.80 -10.59
N LYS A 50 0.41 -11.91 -10.33
CA LYS A 50 -1.05 -11.91 -10.15
C LYS A 50 -1.49 -10.93 -9.07
N SER A 51 -0.80 -10.90 -7.93
CA SER A 51 -1.11 -9.96 -6.84
C SER A 51 -0.89 -8.50 -7.22
N ILE A 52 0.14 -8.21 -8.03
CA ILE A 52 0.39 -6.85 -8.54
C ILE A 52 -0.73 -6.45 -9.51
N GLU A 53 -1.09 -7.33 -10.44
CA GLU A 53 -2.15 -7.08 -11.43
C GLU A 53 -3.52 -6.91 -10.76
N THR A 54 -3.92 -7.83 -9.88
CA THR A 54 -5.18 -7.72 -9.12
C THR A 54 -5.26 -6.43 -8.32
N PHE A 55 -4.14 -5.99 -7.73
CA PHE A 55 -4.11 -4.73 -7.00
C PHE A 55 -4.34 -3.53 -7.94
N CYS A 56 -3.69 -3.52 -9.10
CA CYS A 56 -3.89 -2.46 -10.10
C CYS A 56 -5.33 -2.43 -10.63
N THR A 57 -5.98 -3.59 -10.81
CA THR A 57 -7.39 -3.62 -11.25
C THR A 57 -8.37 -3.17 -10.18
N GLN A 58 -8.03 -3.32 -8.90
CA GLN A 58 -8.89 -2.92 -7.78
C GLN A 58 -8.81 -1.42 -7.45
N ILE A 59 -7.74 -0.75 -7.88
CA ILE A 59 -7.52 0.67 -7.60
C ILE A 59 -7.93 1.48 -8.83
N GLU A 60 -8.95 2.34 -8.68
CA GLU A 60 -9.44 3.19 -9.76
C GLU A 60 -8.56 4.42 -10.05
N THR A 61 -7.69 4.81 -9.11
CA THR A 61 -6.93 6.07 -9.19
C THR A 61 -5.45 5.85 -9.48
N ASP A 62 -4.99 6.28 -10.66
CA ASP A 62 -3.59 6.22 -11.09
C ASP A 62 -2.60 6.88 -10.11
N LYS A 63 -3.02 7.96 -9.45
CA LYS A 63 -2.20 8.66 -8.43
C LYS A 63 -1.79 7.75 -7.26
N VAL A 64 -2.63 6.78 -6.91
CA VAL A 64 -2.33 5.83 -5.83
C VAL A 64 -1.28 4.82 -6.29
N LEU A 65 -1.38 4.33 -7.53
CA LEU A 65 -0.40 3.40 -8.11
C LEU A 65 0.98 4.05 -8.30
N ALA A 66 1.00 5.34 -8.63
CA ALA A 66 2.22 6.12 -8.83
C ALA A 66 2.97 6.42 -7.54
N SER A 67 2.32 6.40 -6.38
CA SER A 67 2.94 6.75 -5.09
C SER A 67 3.14 5.55 -4.16
N ARG A 68 2.23 4.58 -4.18
CA ARG A 68 2.26 3.44 -3.26
C ARG A 68 3.34 2.44 -3.64
N CYS A 69 4.14 2.04 -2.65
CA CYS A 69 5.21 1.03 -2.79
C CYS A 69 4.89 -0.31 -2.10
N THR A 70 3.74 -0.43 -1.41
CA THR A 70 3.37 -1.63 -0.66
C THR A 70 2.05 -2.22 -1.15
N LEU A 71 2.02 -3.54 -1.35
CA LEU A 71 0.80 -4.30 -1.64
C LEU A 71 0.05 -4.72 -0.37
N LYS A 72 0.64 -4.48 0.82
CA LYS A 72 0.01 -4.86 2.08
C LYS A 72 -1.25 -4.03 2.31
N LYS A 73 -2.32 -4.72 2.68
CA LYS A 73 -3.54 -4.12 3.21
C LYS A 73 -3.33 -3.70 4.67
N PRO A 74 -4.09 -2.72 5.16
CA PRO A 74 -4.15 -2.44 6.58
C PRO A 74 -4.67 -3.67 7.35
N ASN A 75 -4.25 -3.81 8.61
CA ASN A 75 -4.65 -4.96 9.43
C ASN A 75 -6.15 -4.93 9.76
N ASN A 76 -6.71 -3.74 9.96
CA ASN A 76 -8.12 -3.53 10.32
C ASN A 76 -8.83 -2.73 9.22
N GLU A 77 -8.88 -3.30 8.01
CA GLU A 77 -9.42 -2.64 6.80
C GLU A 77 -10.84 -2.11 7.01
N LEU A 78 -11.71 -2.89 7.68
CA LEU A 78 -13.09 -2.49 7.96
C LEU A 78 -13.18 -1.31 8.92
N VAL A 79 -12.33 -1.29 9.95
CA VAL A 79 -12.28 -0.19 10.93
C VAL A 79 -11.78 1.08 10.26
N ASP A 80 -10.73 0.98 9.45
CA ASP A 80 -10.16 2.11 8.70
C ASP A 80 -11.20 2.71 7.72
N ASP A 81 -11.90 1.86 6.97
CA ASP A 81 -12.94 2.28 6.03
C ASP A 81 -14.10 2.98 6.74
N ALA A 82 -14.60 2.38 7.84
CA ALA A 82 -15.68 2.97 8.64
C ALA A 82 -15.26 4.32 9.26
N LEU A 83 -14.02 4.40 9.75
CA LEU A 83 -13.47 5.63 10.32
C LEU A 83 -13.33 6.72 9.26
N TRP A 84 -12.86 6.37 8.05
CA TRP A 84 -12.73 7.30 6.93
C TRP A 84 -14.09 7.85 6.48
N LEU A 85 -15.11 6.99 6.35
CA LEU A 85 -16.47 7.43 6.01
C LEU A 85 -17.04 8.40 7.04
N TRP A 86 -16.87 8.07 8.32
CA TRP A 86 -17.30 8.96 9.40
C TRP A 86 -16.53 10.29 9.40
N PHE A 87 -15.21 10.26 9.18
CA PHE A 87 -14.40 11.48 9.08
C PHE A 87 -14.86 12.38 7.92
N LEU A 88 -15.18 11.80 6.76
CA LEU A 88 -15.72 12.55 5.63
C LEU A 88 -17.06 13.22 5.97
N GLN A 89 -17.92 12.54 6.73
CA GLN A 89 -19.17 13.10 7.21
C GLN A 89 -18.93 14.29 8.14
N GLU A 90 -18.05 14.16 9.13
CA GLU A 90 -17.74 15.25 10.08
C GLU A 90 -17.05 16.43 9.40
N ARG A 91 -16.17 16.17 8.44
CA ARG A 91 -15.53 17.22 7.65
C ARG A 91 -16.53 18.05 6.84
N ARG A 92 -17.58 17.42 6.30
CA ARG A 92 -18.68 18.13 5.61
C ARG A 92 -19.51 19.00 6.55
N ARG A 93 -19.56 18.65 7.84
CA ARG A 93 -20.26 19.43 8.88
C ARG A 93 -19.43 20.61 9.38
N GLY A 94 -18.15 20.70 9.00
CA GLY A 94 -17.24 21.75 9.44
C GLY A 94 -16.66 21.53 10.83
N THR A 95 -16.83 20.34 11.43
CA THR A 95 -16.27 20.03 12.74
C THR A 95 -14.74 19.89 12.64
N PRO A 96 -13.95 20.61 13.44
CA PRO A 96 -12.51 20.39 13.50
C PRO A 96 -12.21 19.04 14.17
N MET A 97 -11.56 18.15 13.42
CA MET A 97 -11.21 16.80 13.87
C MET A 97 -9.75 16.76 14.30
N SER A 98 -9.51 16.46 15.57
CA SER A 98 -8.17 16.25 16.11
C SER A 98 -7.79 14.77 16.10
N GLY A 99 -6.49 14.47 16.17
CA GLY A 99 -5.97 13.09 16.25
C GLY A 99 -6.60 12.27 17.39
N PRO A 100 -6.69 12.80 18.63
CA PRO A 100 -7.32 12.07 19.74
C PRO A 100 -8.79 11.70 19.49
N ILE A 101 -9.55 12.58 18.83
CA ILE A 101 -10.96 12.31 18.48
C ILE A 101 -11.05 11.16 17.47
N LEU A 102 -10.14 11.11 16.48
CA LEU A 102 -10.06 10.02 15.53
C LEU A 102 -9.72 8.70 16.22
N GLN A 103 -8.79 8.72 17.17
CA GLN A 103 -8.39 7.53 17.94
C GLN A 103 -9.54 6.97 18.77
N GLU A 104 -10.25 7.83 19.50
CA GLU A 104 -11.41 7.42 20.31
C GLU A 104 -12.49 6.81 19.41
N LYS A 105 -12.77 7.42 18.26
CA LYS A 105 -13.73 6.87 17.31
C LYS A 105 -13.28 5.52 16.74
N ALA A 106 -12.00 5.37 16.41
CA ALA A 106 -11.45 4.13 15.89
C ALA A 106 -11.64 2.98 16.90
N VAL A 107 -11.40 3.23 18.19
CA VAL A 107 -11.65 2.25 19.26
C VAL A 107 -13.14 1.89 19.36
N ILE A 108 -14.03 2.88 19.30
CA ILE A 108 -15.48 2.64 19.32
C ILE A 108 -15.91 1.80 18.11
N LEU A 109 -15.40 2.10 16.91
CA LEU A 109 -15.73 1.37 15.70
C LEU A 109 -15.19 -0.07 15.73
N HIS A 110 -13.95 -0.27 16.17
CA HIS A 110 -13.37 -1.60 16.37
C HIS A 110 -14.24 -2.47 17.29
N ASN A 111 -14.63 -1.93 18.43
CA ASN A 111 -15.47 -2.64 19.40
C ASN A 111 -16.86 -2.98 18.83
N LYS A 112 -17.43 -2.09 18.01
CA LYS A 112 -18.74 -2.30 17.36
C LYS A 112 -18.70 -3.33 16.24
N LEU A 113 -17.61 -3.36 15.47
CA LEU A 113 -17.41 -4.31 14.37
C LEU A 113 -17.00 -5.71 14.84
N GLN A 114 -16.83 -5.90 16.16
CA GLN A 114 -16.51 -7.18 16.81
C GLN A 114 -15.28 -7.88 16.22
N GLU A 115 -14.28 -7.10 15.78
CA GLU A 115 -13.02 -7.69 15.37
C GLU A 115 -12.31 -8.28 16.60
N LYS A 116 -11.94 -9.56 16.51
CA LYS A 116 -11.30 -10.28 17.61
C LYS A 116 -9.93 -9.68 17.91
N GLY A 117 -9.75 -9.15 19.12
CA GLY A 117 -8.44 -8.73 19.64
C GLY A 117 -8.42 -7.32 20.22
N THR A 118 -7.31 -7.00 20.89
CA THR A 118 -7.06 -5.67 21.45
C THR A 118 -6.65 -4.72 20.34
N PHE A 119 -7.44 -3.66 20.12
CA PHE A 119 -7.09 -2.57 19.22
C PHE A 119 -6.57 -1.37 20.00
N VAL A 120 -5.34 -0.97 19.69
CA VAL A 120 -4.71 0.23 20.27
C VAL A 120 -4.58 1.22 19.13
N ALA A 121 -5.45 2.24 19.14
CA ALA A 121 -5.44 3.33 18.16
C ALA A 121 -4.20 4.22 18.36
N SER A 122 -3.05 3.75 17.89
CA SER A 122 -1.76 4.43 18.06
C SER A 122 -1.63 5.67 17.17
N ASN A 123 -0.53 6.42 17.34
CA ASN A 123 -0.30 7.69 16.62
C ASN A 123 0.11 7.53 15.15
N GLY A 124 0.20 6.30 14.63
CA GLY A 124 0.66 6.01 13.26
C GLY A 124 2.18 5.98 13.12
#